data_AF-H1RYJ7-F1
#
_entry.id   AF-H1RYJ7-F1
#
_cell.length_a   1.000
_cell.length_b   1.000
_cell.length_c   1.000
_cell.angle_alpha   90.00
_cell.angle_beta   90.00
_cell.angle_gamma   90.00
#
_symmetry.space_group_name_H-M   'P 1'
#
loop_
_entity.id
_entity.type
_entity.pdbx_description
1 polymer ?
#
loop_
_entity_poly.entity_id
_entity_poly.type
_entity_poly.pdbx_seq_one_letter_code
_entity_poly.pdbx_strand_id
1 'polypeptide(L)'
;METMNMQRNPRCRLAGIVIAAAVCLAAGGISITAHAQSSAQSNQAAQVDELLSKQAITELIYKYPRALDRLDREMLLSLAHPEARMQFGKQVFPSWSAYVNWLIKAHTDMAGNNHRITNILIEVHGDKAVSESTGTATLLVKQQGREDQFEERWMHSRYLDAWSRRNGKWALDSRQTVSDYRRISYVPAEEVRKHYEVAPRTGKADPSYALFGDK
;
A
#
# COMPACT_ATOMS: atom_id res chain seq x y z
N MET A 1 -15.15 -58.90 -69.44
CA MET A 1 -16.28 -59.42 -68.64
C MET A 1 -16.63 -58.33 -67.65
N GLU A 2 -17.79 -57.70 -67.61
CA GLU A 2 -19.08 -57.90 -68.26
C GLU A 2 -19.86 -56.58 -68.19
N THR A 3 -20.59 -56.32 -69.28
CA THR A 3 -21.87 -55.59 -69.42
C THR A 3 -22.05 -54.16 -68.89
N MET A 4 -22.05 -53.25 -69.86
CA MET A 4 -23.08 -52.20 -70.06
C MET A 4 -24.49 -52.65 -69.62
N ASN A 5 -25.25 -51.74 -68.98
CA ASN A 5 -26.59 -51.46 -69.49
C ASN A 5 -27.09 -50.03 -69.16
N MET A 6 -27.50 -49.34 -70.22
CA MET A 6 -28.24 -48.08 -70.22
C MET A 6 -29.72 -48.36 -70.02
N GLN A 7 -30.43 -47.50 -69.28
CA GLN A 7 -31.82 -47.18 -69.63
C GLN A 7 -32.20 -45.74 -69.26
N ARG A 8 -33.03 -45.14 -70.12
CA ARG A 8 -33.27 -43.70 -70.32
C ARG A 8 -34.41 -43.13 -69.46
N ASN A 9 -34.23 -41.88 -69.00
CA ASN A 9 -35.12 -40.70 -68.93
C ASN A 9 -36.67 -40.86 -69.00
N PRO A 10 -37.44 -40.03 -68.24
CA PRO A 10 -37.76 -38.69 -68.77
C PRO A 10 -37.78 -37.52 -67.75
N ARG A 11 -37.28 -36.39 -68.27
CA ARG A 11 -37.62 -34.97 -68.03
C ARG A 11 -38.58 -34.64 -66.87
N CYS A 12 -38.08 -33.86 -65.92
CA CYS A 12 -38.88 -32.83 -65.26
C CYS A 12 -38.10 -31.50 -65.22
N ARG A 13 -38.85 -30.41 -65.38
CA ARG A 13 -38.41 -29.07 -65.77
C ARG A 13 -38.17 -28.16 -64.55
N LEU A 14 -37.26 -27.19 -64.77
CA LEU A 14 -37.25 -25.80 -64.28
C LEU A 14 -36.67 -25.43 -62.89
N ALA A 15 -35.98 -24.28 -62.93
CA ALA A 15 -35.55 -23.34 -61.88
C ALA A 15 -34.43 -23.85 -60.93
N GLY A 16 -33.20 -23.34 -60.92
CA GLY A 16 -32.75 -21.98 -61.19
C GLY A 16 -32.86 -21.11 -59.94
N ILE A 17 -32.03 -21.34 -58.92
CA ILE A 17 -31.72 -20.34 -57.88
C ILE A 17 -30.22 -20.47 -57.54
N VAL A 18 -29.44 -19.52 -58.05
CA VAL A 18 -28.12 -19.19 -57.51
C VAL A 18 -28.39 -18.50 -56.17
N ILE A 19 -28.10 -19.18 -55.06
CA ILE A 19 -28.05 -18.52 -53.76
C ILE A 19 -26.75 -17.72 -53.74
N ALA A 20 -26.83 -16.46 -54.16
CA ALA A 20 -25.84 -15.47 -53.79
C ALA A 20 -25.95 -15.30 -52.28
N ALA A 21 -24.98 -15.82 -51.54
CA ALA A 21 -24.81 -15.50 -50.13
C ALA A 21 -24.53 -13.99 -50.03
N ALA A 22 -25.58 -13.21 -49.75
CA ALA A 22 -25.46 -11.83 -49.37
C ALA A 22 -24.72 -11.80 -48.02
N VAL A 23 -23.41 -11.57 -48.07
CA VAL A 23 -22.67 -11.07 -46.91
C VAL A 23 -23.18 -9.65 -46.68
N CYS A 24 -24.26 -9.54 -45.92
CA CYS A 24 -24.62 -8.30 -45.24
C CYS A 24 -23.53 -8.05 -44.20
N LEU A 25 -22.50 -7.29 -44.57
CA LEU A 25 -21.59 -6.65 -43.62
C LEU A 25 -22.43 -5.71 -42.75
N ALA A 26 -22.83 -6.20 -41.58
CA ALA A 26 -23.24 -5.36 -40.46
C ALA A 26 -22.01 -4.63 -39.89
N ALA A 27 -21.35 -3.80 -40.71
CA ALA A 27 -20.14 -3.08 -40.35
C ALA A 27 -20.38 -2.07 -39.20
N GLY A 28 -21.64 -1.65 -38.98
CA GLY A 28 -22.03 -0.77 -37.88
C GLY A 28 -22.10 -1.46 -36.50
N GLY A 29 -22.43 -2.76 -36.44
CA GLY A 29 -22.58 -3.49 -35.17
C GLY A 29 -21.27 -3.97 -34.56
N ILE A 30 -20.29 -4.32 -35.42
CA ILE A 30 -18.96 -4.79 -35.02
C ILE A 30 -18.15 -3.64 -34.39
N SER A 31 -18.23 -2.44 -34.98
CA SER A 31 -17.49 -1.28 -34.45
C SER A 31 -18.02 -0.82 -33.08
N ILE A 32 -19.34 -0.78 -32.86
CA ILE A 32 -19.91 -0.34 -31.57
C ILE A 32 -19.57 -1.32 -30.45
N THR A 33 -19.65 -2.63 -30.73
CA THR A 33 -19.31 -3.67 -29.75
C THR A 33 -17.82 -3.69 -29.40
N ALA A 34 -16.93 -3.53 -30.39
CA ALA A 34 -15.49 -3.43 -30.16
C ALA A 34 -15.11 -2.19 -29.32
N HIS A 35 -15.75 -1.03 -29.56
CA HIS A 35 -15.49 0.17 -28.75
C HIS A 35 -16.01 0.02 -27.31
N ALA A 36 -17.18 -0.59 -27.12
CA ALA A 36 -17.73 -0.85 -25.78
C ALA A 36 -16.92 -1.89 -24.99
N GLN A 37 -16.39 -2.92 -25.65
CA GLN A 37 -15.49 -3.89 -25.04
C GLN A 37 -14.14 -3.26 -24.66
N SER A 38 -13.58 -2.43 -25.55
CA SER A 38 -12.32 -1.70 -25.28
C SER A 38 -12.45 -0.72 -24.11
N SER A 39 -13.57 0.01 -24.02
CA SER A 39 -13.82 0.94 -22.90
C SER A 39 -14.11 0.22 -21.57
N ALA A 40 -14.81 -0.91 -21.60
CA ALA A 40 -15.01 -1.73 -20.41
C ALA A 40 -13.68 -2.34 -19.90
N GLN A 41 -12.84 -2.83 -20.81
CA GLN A 41 -11.53 -3.40 -20.50
C GLN A 41 -10.58 -2.34 -19.90
N SER A 42 -10.57 -1.12 -20.46
CA SER A 42 -9.73 -0.02 -19.95
C SER A 42 -10.20 0.47 -18.58
N ASN A 43 -11.52 0.52 -18.35
CA ASN A 43 -12.08 0.83 -17.04
C ASN A 43 -11.72 -0.24 -15.99
N GLN A 44 -11.78 -1.52 -16.35
CA GLN A 44 -11.35 -2.61 -15.47
C GLN A 44 -9.86 -2.54 -15.14
N ALA A 45 -9.01 -2.28 -16.13
CA ALA A 45 -7.56 -2.12 -15.91
C ALA A 45 -7.25 -0.95 -14.96
N ALA A 46 -7.95 0.18 -15.11
CA ALA A 46 -7.82 1.32 -14.22
C ALA A 46 -8.27 1.00 -12.78
N GLN A 47 -9.39 0.30 -12.61
CA GLN A 47 -9.88 -0.13 -11.29
C GLN A 47 -8.90 -1.10 -10.61
N VAL A 48 -8.30 -2.03 -11.36
CA VAL A 48 -7.28 -2.93 -10.84
C VAL A 48 -6.01 -2.17 -10.44
N ASP A 49 -5.55 -1.22 -11.26
CA ASP A 49 -4.39 -0.39 -10.93
C ASP A 49 -4.63 0.45 -9.66
N GLU A 50 -5.84 0.99 -9.50
CA GLU A 50 -6.24 1.71 -8.29
C GLU A 50 -6.17 0.80 -7.05
N LEU A 51 -6.73 -0.42 -7.13
CA LEU A 51 -6.70 -1.38 -6.01
C LEU A 51 -5.27 -1.80 -5.65
N LEU A 52 -4.43 -2.08 -6.65
CA LEU A 52 -3.02 -2.41 -6.44
C LEU A 52 -2.25 -1.24 -5.83
N SER A 53 -2.56 -0.01 -6.25
CA SER A 53 -1.95 1.21 -5.70
C SER A 53 -2.35 1.43 -4.24
N LYS A 54 -3.63 1.26 -3.90
CA LYS A 54 -4.10 1.32 -2.51
C LYS A 54 -3.38 0.28 -1.65
N GLN A 55 -3.30 -0.97 -2.11
CA GLN A 55 -2.60 -2.03 -1.38
C GLN A 55 -1.10 -1.72 -1.19
N ALA A 56 -0.41 -1.27 -2.24
CA ALA A 56 0.99 -0.91 -2.15
C ALA A 56 1.26 0.21 -1.13
N ILE A 57 0.42 1.25 -1.12
CA ILE A 57 0.50 2.34 -0.15
C ILE A 57 0.19 1.85 1.27
N THR A 58 -0.87 1.06 1.45
CA THR A 58 -1.22 0.46 2.75
C THR A 58 -0.07 -0.36 3.33
N GLU A 59 0.64 -1.14 2.51
CA GLU A 59 1.82 -1.89 2.95
C GLU A 59 2.98 -0.99 3.38
N LEU A 60 3.22 0.13 2.69
CA LEU A 60 4.23 1.12 3.10
C LEU A 60 3.86 1.74 4.46
N ILE A 61 2.57 2.07 4.66
CA ILE A 61 2.05 2.58 5.92
C ILE A 61 2.29 1.58 7.05
N TYR A 62 2.04 0.28 6.84
CA TYR A 62 2.28 -0.75 7.86
C TYR A 62 3.76 -1.10 8.07
N LYS A 63 4.62 -0.93 7.06
CA LYS A 63 6.07 -1.10 7.21
C LYS A 63 6.69 -0.01 8.09
N TYR A 64 6.11 1.20 8.14
CA TYR A 64 6.61 2.29 8.98
C TYR A 64 6.72 1.94 10.48
N PRO A 65 5.63 1.55 11.20
CA PRO A 65 5.73 1.18 12.61
C PRO A 65 6.60 -0.07 12.81
N ARG A 66 6.53 -1.04 11.89
CA ARG A 66 7.41 -2.23 11.94
C ARG A 66 8.88 -1.84 11.98
N ALA A 67 9.29 -0.95 11.07
CA ALA A 67 10.67 -0.50 10.96
C ALA A 67 11.09 0.36 12.15
N LEU A 68 10.24 1.31 12.56
CA LEU A 68 10.52 2.21 13.67
C LEU A 68 10.68 1.46 15.00
N ASP A 69 9.75 0.56 15.31
CA ASP A 69 9.73 -0.19 16.57
C ASP A 69 10.99 -1.06 16.74
N ARG A 70 11.59 -1.47 15.63
CA ARG A 70 12.82 -2.29 15.53
C ARG A 70 14.09 -1.48 15.28
N LEU A 71 13.99 -0.16 15.18
CA LEU A 71 15.08 0.74 14.78
C LEU A 71 15.73 0.35 13.44
N ASP A 72 14.96 -0.21 12.52
CA ASP A 72 15.42 -0.63 11.19
C ASP A 72 15.53 0.59 10.26
N ARG A 73 16.69 1.24 10.33
CA ARG A 73 16.98 2.44 9.56
C ARG A 73 16.90 2.21 8.05
N GLU A 74 17.35 1.05 7.57
CA GLU A 74 17.34 0.73 6.15
C GLU A 74 15.90 0.61 5.63
N MET A 75 15.06 -0.15 6.35
CA MET A 75 13.64 -0.28 6.00
C MET A 75 12.95 1.08 6.07
N LEU A 76 13.20 1.89 7.10
CA LEU A 76 12.65 3.26 7.18
C LEU A 76 13.02 4.07 5.93
N LEU A 77 14.30 4.08 5.54
CA LEU A 77 14.76 4.84 4.37
C LEU A 77 14.10 4.42 3.05
N SER A 78 13.64 3.17 2.93
CA SER A 78 12.97 2.69 1.72
C SER A 78 11.52 3.16 1.54
N LEU A 79 10.90 3.77 2.56
CA LEU A 79 9.45 4.07 2.54
C LEU A 79 9.07 5.37 1.83
N ALA A 80 10.03 6.25 1.59
CA ALA A 80 9.78 7.58 1.05
C ALA A 80 10.77 7.94 -0.06
N HIS A 81 10.38 8.89 -0.90
CA HIS A 81 11.33 9.52 -1.81
C HIS A 81 12.39 10.30 -1.01
N PRO A 82 13.65 10.38 -1.46
CA PRO A 82 14.72 11.03 -0.70
C PRO A 82 14.42 12.48 -0.27
N GLU A 83 13.74 13.22 -1.13
CA GLU A 83 13.34 14.62 -0.94
C GLU A 83 12.03 14.80 -0.16
N ALA A 84 11.44 13.71 0.34
CA ALA A 84 10.16 13.78 1.01
C ALA A 84 10.21 14.66 2.26
N ARG A 85 9.18 15.50 2.45
CA ARG A 85 9.13 16.50 3.52
C ARG A 85 8.21 16.07 4.65
N MET A 86 8.69 16.17 5.88
CA MET A 86 7.93 15.73 7.05
C MET A 86 7.64 16.90 7.98
N GLN A 87 6.46 16.91 8.58
CA GLN A 87 6.10 17.84 9.63
C GLN A 87 5.59 17.05 10.84
N PHE A 88 6.20 17.29 12.00
CA PHE A 88 5.79 16.73 13.29
C PHE A 88 5.50 17.88 14.26
N GLY A 89 4.21 18.17 14.45
CA GLY A 89 3.80 19.38 15.16
C GLY A 89 4.33 20.65 14.47
N LYS A 90 5.15 21.44 15.18
CA LYS A 90 5.81 22.63 14.65
C LYS A 90 7.16 22.35 13.97
N GLN A 91 7.71 21.16 14.14
CA GLN A 91 9.01 20.80 13.59
C GLN A 91 8.87 20.33 12.15
N VAL A 92 9.66 20.92 11.25
CA VAL A 92 9.69 20.58 9.82
C VAL A 92 11.03 19.95 9.49
N PHE A 93 11.00 18.89 8.69
CA PHE A 93 12.17 18.17 8.23
C PHE A 93 12.29 18.32 6.71
N PRO A 94 13.45 18.76 6.22
CA PRO A 94 13.63 19.08 4.80
C PRO A 94 13.78 17.85 3.90
N SER A 95 14.02 16.67 4.47
CA SER A 95 14.21 15.41 3.76
C SER A 95 13.79 14.22 4.60
N TRP A 96 13.56 13.08 3.94
CA TRP A 96 13.21 11.84 4.62
C TRP A 96 14.32 11.35 5.54
N SER A 97 15.57 11.42 5.07
CA SER A 97 16.73 10.99 5.86
C SER A 97 16.92 11.82 7.13
N ALA A 98 16.64 13.13 7.09
CA ALA A 98 16.66 13.98 8.28
C ALA A 98 15.60 13.56 9.30
N TYR A 99 14.38 13.22 8.83
CA TYR A 99 13.32 12.72 9.69
C TYR A 99 13.64 11.34 10.28
N VAL A 100 14.17 10.40 9.48
CA VAL A 100 14.60 9.07 9.95
C VAL A 100 15.69 9.17 11.01
N ASN A 101 16.69 10.05 10.83
CA ASN A 101 17.73 10.25 11.83
C ASN A 101 17.15 10.78 13.15
N TRP A 102 16.18 11.71 13.08
CA TRP A 102 15.48 12.21 14.26
C TRP A 102 14.64 11.13 14.95
N LEU A 103 13.90 10.32 14.18
CA LEU A 103 13.11 9.21 14.69
C LEU A 103 14.00 8.20 15.43
N ILE A 104 15.06 7.70 14.78
CA ILE A 104 15.98 6.74 15.39
C ILE A 104 16.56 7.31 16.68
N LYS A 105 17.09 8.54 16.66
CA LYS A 105 17.63 9.19 17.86
C LYS A 105 16.59 9.30 18.97
N ALA A 106 15.36 9.69 18.66
CA ALA A 106 14.29 9.81 19.65
C ALA A 106 13.95 8.45 20.30
N HIS A 107 14.09 7.36 19.55
CA HIS A 107 13.70 6.02 20.00
C HIS A 107 14.84 5.24 20.64
N THR A 108 16.11 5.47 20.29
CA THR A 108 17.28 4.66 20.74
C THR A 108 17.30 4.39 22.25
N ASP A 109 17.01 5.39 23.09
CA ASP A 109 17.11 5.27 24.55
C ASP A 109 15.76 4.99 25.25
N MET A 110 14.67 4.84 24.49
CA MET A 110 13.39 4.44 25.07
C MET A 110 13.47 2.99 25.57
N ALA A 111 12.90 2.73 26.75
CA ALA A 111 12.81 1.37 27.28
C ALA A 111 11.82 0.52 26.47
N GLY A 112 10.69 1.10 26.10
CA GLY A 112 9.67 0.42 25.29
C GLY A 112 9.03 1.36 24.30
N ASN A 113 8.67 0.85 23.13
CA ASN A 113 7.90 1.60 22.15
C ASN A 113 7.07 0.64 21.30
N ASN A 114 5.85 1.06 20.99
CA ASN A 114 5.02 0.37 20.03
C ASN A 114 4.16 1.37 19.28
N HIS A 115 4.15 1.25 17.96
CA HIS A 115 3.34 2.06 17.08
C HIS A 115 2.32 1.20 16.36
N ARG A 116 1.09 1.71 16.25
CA ARG A 116 0.01 1.10 15.48
C ARG A 116 -0.57 2.16 14.55
N ILE A 117 -0.88 1.75 13.34
CA ILE A 117 -1.60 2.59 12.37
C ILE A 117 -2.87 1.87 11.96
N THR A 118 -3.99 2.56 12.01
CA THR A 118 -5.34 2.04 11.71
C THR A 118 -6.14 3.08 10.90
N ASN A 119 -7.37 2.71 10.51
CA ASN A 119 -8.34 3.61 9.89
C ASN A 119 -7.79 4.30 8.64
N ILE A 120 -7.19 3.51 7.74
CA ILE A 120 -6.50 4.01 6.55
C ILE A 120 -7.53 4.32 5.46
N LEU A 121 -7.52 5.56 4.98
CA LEU A 121 -8.26 6.03 3.81
C LEU A 121 -7.26 6.46 2.74
N ILE A 122 -7.45 6.03 1.49
CA ILE A 122 -6.55 6.33 0.38
C ILE A 122 -7.36 6.74 -0.85
N GLU A 123 -6.99 7.86 -1.46
CA GLU A 123 -7.49 8.30 -2.76
C GLU A 123 -6.34 8.29 -3.77
N VAL A 124 -6.55 7.63 -4.91
CA VAL A 124 -5.54 7.46 -5.97
C VAL A 124 -5.98 8.21 -7.22
N HIS A 125 -5.06 8.97 -7.79
CA HIS A 125 -5.22 9.74 -9.02
C HIS A 125 -4.03 9.48 -9.94
N GLY A 126 -4.11 8.39 -10.72
CA GLY A 126 -3.00 7.92 -11.55
C GLY A 126 -1.77 7.60 -10.71
N ASP A 127 -0.65 8.28 -10.98
CA ASP A 127 0.61 8.10 -10.26
C ASP A 127 0.75 8.96 -8.99
N LYS A 128 -0.35 9.56 -8.52
CA LYS A 128 -0.39 10.31 -7.25
C LYS A 128 -1.48 9.77 -6.35
N ALA A 129 -1.27 9.88 -5.05
CA ALA A 129 -2.29 9.53 -4.07
C ALA A 129 -2.16 10.37 -2.81
N VAL A 130 -3.24 10.42 -2.03
CA VAL A 130 -3.25 10.96 -0.68
C VAL A 130 -3.80 9.90 0.27
N SER A 131 -3.39 9.97 1.54
CA SER A 131 -3.99 9.14 2.57
C SER A 131 -4.15 9.85 3.89
N GLU A 132 -5.22 9.50 4.61
CA GLU A 132 -5.37 9.76 6.04
C GLU A 132 -5.28 8.42 6.79
N SER A 133 -4.54 8.41 7.90
CA SER A 133 -4.51 7.27 8.81
C SER A 133 -4.39 7.71 10.25
N THR A 134 -4.91 6.89 11.18
CA THR A 134 -4.80 7.14 12.62
C THR A 134 -3.60 6.38 13.18
N GLY A 135 -2.72 7.08 13.89
CA GLY A 135 -1.58 6.52 14.59
C GLY A 135 -1.78 6.52 16.10
N THR A 136 -1.45 5.41 16.76
CA THR A 136 -1.31 5.30 18.21
C THR A 136 0.11 4.93 18.56
N ALA A 137 0.70 5.63 19.53
CA ALA A 137 2.00 5.28 20.09
C ALA A 137 1.90 5.08 21.61
N THR A 138 2.42 3.95 22.08
CA THR A 138 2.61 3.67 23.50
C THR A 138 4.10 3.57 23.77
N LEU A 139 4.64 4.52 24.53
CA LEU A 139 6.07 4.67 24.75
C LEU A 139 6.39 4.62 26.24
N LEU A 140 7.48 3.96 26.58
CA LEU A 140 8.04 3.95 27.93
C LEU A 140 9.44 4.58 27.86
N VAL A 141 9.57 5.76 28.44
CA VAL A 141 10.76 6.62 28.31
C VAL A 141 11.31 6.90 29.70
N LYS A 142 12.63 6.79 29.91
CA LYS A 142 13.24 7.26 31.16
C LYS A 142 13.01 8.75 31.30
N GLN A 143 12.59 9.21 32.48
CA GLN A 143 12.43 10.64 32.69
C GLN A 143 13.80 11.32 32.73
N GLN A 144 13.94 12.44 32.01
CA GLN A 144 15.19 13.19 32.03
C GLN A 144 15.46 13.73 33.43
N GLY A 145 16.67 13.48 33.94
CA GLY A 145 17.10 13.95 35.26
C GLY A 145 16.51 13.20 36.45
N ARG A 146 15.75 12.11 36.24
CA ARG A 146 15.24 11.24 37.30
C ARG A 146 15.42 9.76 36.94
N GLU A 147 16.40 9.11 37.57
CA GLU A 147 16.72 7.71 37.30
C GLU A 147 15.71 6.72 37.90
N ASP A 148 14.92 7.18 38.88
CA ASP A 148 13.90 6.42 39.59
C ASP A 148 12.50 6.52 38.96
N GLN A 149 12.37 7.17 37.80
CA GLN A 149 11.09 7.42 37.17
C GLN A 149 11.10 7.23 35.65
N PHE A 150 9.98 6.72 35.14
CA PHE A 150 9.66 6.64 33.72
C PHE A 150 8.45 7.51 33.40
N GLU A 151 8.38 7.93 32.15
CA GLU A 151 7.18 8.46 31.51
C GLU A 151 6.57 7.37 30.63
N GLU A 152 5.35 6.97 30.98
CA GLU A 152 4.48 6.22 30.08
C GLU A 152 3.68 7.22 29.24
N ARG A 153 3.92 7.23 27.94
CA ARG A 153 3.31 8.17 27.00
C ARG A 153 2.34 7.44 26.10
N TRP A 154 1.10 7.92 26.07
CA TRP A 154 0.05 7.46 25.17
C TRP A 154 -0.27 8.59 24.21
N MET A 155 -0.06 8.36 22.92
CA MET A 155 -0.22 9.38 21.88
C MET A 155 -1.18 8.89 20.81
N HIS A 156 -2.07 9.78 20.38
CA HIS A 156 -2.96 9.59 19.25
C HIS A 156 -2.69 10.71 18.23
N SER A 157 -2.60 10.34 16.97
CA SER A 157 -2.28 11.26 15.89
C SER A 157 -2.99 10.87 14.61
N ARG A 158 -3.13 11.82 13.69
CA ARG A 158 -3.43 11.55 12.28
C ARG A 158 -2.19 11.78 11.44
N TYR A 159 -1.94 10.88 10.50
CA TYR A 159 -0.96 11.06 9.44
C TYR A 159 -1.68 11.44 8.16
N LEU A 160 -1.40 12.64 7.68
CA LEU A 160 -1.88 13.15 6.40
C LEU A 160 -0.72 13.07 5.41
N ASP A 161 -0.83 12.15 4.47
CA ASP A 161 0.28 11.76 3.61
C ASP A 161 -0.03 12.05 2.14
N ALA A 162 1.01 12.49 1.41
CA ALA A 162 1.01 12.53 -0.04
C ALA A 162 1.99 11.49 -0.59
N TRP A 163 1.61 10.85 -1.69
CA TRP A 163 2.34 9.74 -2.30
C TRP A 163 2.48 9.96 -3.80
N SER A 164 3.57 9.45 -4.36
CA SER A 164 3.73 9.34 -5.81
C SER A 164 4.36 8.01 -6.21
N ARG A 165 3.90 7.49 -7.34
CA ARG A 165 4.48 6.36 -8.04
C ARG A 165 5.51 6.86 -9.04
N ARG A 166 6.76 6.44 -8.90
CA ARG A 166 7.86 6.78 -9.82
C ARG A 166 8.53 5.50 -10.26
N ASN A 167 8.71 5.32 -11.57
CA ASN A 167 9.27 4.09 -12.14
C ASN A 167 8.55 2.83 -11.61
N GLY A 168 7.22 2.88 -11.52
CA GLY A 168 6.38 1.79 -11.03
C GLY A 168 6.38 1.57 -9.52
N LYS A 169 7.07 2.39 -8.72
CA LYS A 169 7.16 2.23 -7.25
C LYS A 169 6.51 3.40 -6.52
N TRP A 170 5.54 3.10 -5.65
CA TRP A 170 4.98 4.06 -4.71
C TRP A 170 5.97 4.37 -3.59
N ALA A 171 6.06 5.64 -3.20
CA ALA A 171 6.73 6.07 -1.98
C ALA A 171 6.11 7.37 -1.47
N LEU A 172 6.34 7.66 -0.19
CA LEU A 172 5.87 8.88 0.48
C LEU A 172 6.60 10.12 -0.08
N ASP A 173 5.84 11.16 -0.44
CA ASP A 173 6.34 12.50 -0.81
C ASP A 173 6.31 13.46 0.38
N SER A 174 5.30 13.38 1.23
CA SER A 174 5.22 14.20 2.43
C SER A 174 4.30 13.60 3.49
N ARG A 175 4.55 13.97 4.74
CA ARG A 175 3.68 13.65 5.88
C ARG A 175 3.50 14.86 6.76
N GLN A 176 2.25 15.18 7.09
CA GLN A 176 1.91 16.01 8.23
C GLN A 176 1.38 15.12 9.36
N THR A 177 2.09 15.12 10.49
CA THR A 177 1.62 14.47 11.72
C THR A 177 0.84 15.47 12.55
N VAL A 178 -0.47 15.24 12.65
CA VAL A 178 -1.38 16.02 13.49
C VAL A 178 -1.55 15.28 14.81
N SER A 179 -1.24 15.92 15.93
CA SER A 179 -1.48 15.35 17.26
C SER A 179 -2.91 15.63 17.68
N ASP A 180 -3.71 14.59 17.87
CA ASP A 180 -5.09 14.75 18.34
C ASP A 180 -5.16 14.69 19.88
N TYR A 181 -4.45 13.75 20.49
CA TYR A 181 -4.46 13.57 21.94
C TYR A 181 -3.16 12.97 22.48
N ARG A 182 -2.74 13.42 23.65
CA ARG A 182 -1.56 12.91 24.37
C ARG A 182 -1.87 12.82 25.85
N ARG A 183 -1.49 11.69 26.47
CA ARG A 183 -1.40 11.51 27.91
C ARG A 183 0.01 11.10 28.29
N ILE A 184 0.51 11.67 29.38
CA ILE A 184 1.77 11.25 30.01
C ILE A 184 1.43 10.87 31.44
N SER A 185 1.88 9.70 31.86
CA SER A 185 1.82 9.24 33.24
C SER A 185 3.23 8.96 33.74
N TYR A 186 3.50 9.34 34.97
CA TYR A 186 4.79 9.09 35.62
C TYR A 186 4.72 7.78 36.40
N VAL A 187 5.66 6.88 36.14
CA VAL A 187 5.68 5.53 36.72
C VAL A 187 7.01 5.33 37.43
N PRO A 188 7.04 4.96 38.73
CA PRO A 188 8.28 4.64 39.42
C PRO A 188 9.05 3.51 38.71
N ALA A 189 10.37 3.59 38.68
CA ALA A 189 11.22 2.59 38.06
C ALA A 189 11.06 1.20 38.71
N GLU A 190 10.71 1.15 40.00
CA GLU A 190 10.41 -0.11 40.69
C GLU A 190 9.15 -0.79 40.15
N GLU A 191 8.10 -0.02 39.86
CA GLU A 191 6.86 -0.53 39.27
C GLU A 191 7.12 -1.10 37.86
N VAL A 192 7.93 -0.39 37.06
CA VAL A 192 8.36 -0.90 35.76
C VAL A 192 9.10 -2.24 35.91
N ARG A 193 10.06 -2.34 36.84
CA ARG A 193 10.82 -3.59 37.05
C ARG A 193 9.97 -4.77 37.51
N LYS A 194 8.91 -4.52 38.30
CA LYS A 194 8.08 -5.59 38.86
C LYS A 194 6.94 -6.01 37.93
N HIS A 195 6.35 -5.08 37.19
CA HIS A 195 5.06 -5.29 36.53
C HIS A 195 5.11 -5.17 35.00
N TYR A 196 6.20 -4.69 34.43
CA TYR A 196 6.33 -4.56 32.97
C TYR A 196 7.23 -5.65 32.41
N GLU A 197 6.76 -6.32 31.36
CA GLU A 197 7.62 -7.13 30.49
C GLU A 197 8.03 -6.30 29.28
N VAL A 198 9.29 -5.90 29.25
CA VAL A 198 9.87 -5.12 28.17
C VAL A 198 10.74 -6.05 27.33
N ALA A 199 10.21 -6.46 26.17
CA ALA A 199 10.96 -7.31 25.26
C ALA A 199 12.27 -6.62 24.82
N PRO A 200 13.38 -7.38 24.71
CA PRO A 200 14.62 -6.83 24.19
C PRO A 200 14.42 -6.34 22.75
N ARG A 201 15.06 -5.21 22.42
CA ARG A 201 15.13 -4.75 21.04
C ARG A 201 16.07 -5.65 20.26
N THR A 202 15.48 -6.57 19.52
CA THR A 202 16.22 -7.59 18.75
C THR A 202 16.68 -7.07 17.39
N GLY A 203 16.18 -5.93 16.91
CA GLY A 203 16.53 -5.41 15.59
C GLY A 203 16.30 -6.48 14.52
N LYS A 204 17.31 -6.75 13.67
CA LYS A 204 17.23 -7.81 12.64
C LYS A 204 17.12 -9.23 13.21
N ALA A 205 17.42 -9.45 14.49
CA ALA A 205 17.18 -10.74 15.17
C ALA A 205 15.71 -10.94 15.59
N ASP A 206 14.82 -9.97 15.32
CA ASP A 206 13.39 -10.13 15.54
C ASP A 206 12.85 -11.31 14.68
N PRO A 207 12.06 -12.24 15.27
CA PRO A 207 11.56 -13.43 14.56
C PRO A 207 10.79 -13.12 13.28
N SER A 208 10.19 -11.93 13.17
CA SER A 208 9.50 -11.51 11.95
C SER A 208 10.43 -11.30 10.76
N TYR A 209 11.74 -11.06 10.94
CA TYR A 209 12.64 -11.03 9.79
C TYR A 209 12.87 -12.42 9.22
N ALA A 210 13.08 -13.42 10.08
CA ALA A 210 13.20 -14.81 9.65
C ALA A 210 11.91 -15.30 8.96
N LEU A 211 10.73 -14.90 9.46
CA LEU A 211 9.45 -15.28 8.87
C LEU A 211 9.20 -14.70 7.47
N PHE A 212 9.68 -13.47 7.23
CA PHE A 212 9.48 -12.73 5.97
C PHE A 212 10.72 -12.76 5.05
N GLY A 213 11.83 -13.39 5.45
CA GLY A 213 13.05 -13.54 4.65
C GLY A 213 12.90 -14.54 3.50
N ASP A 214 13.75 -14.39 2.48
CA ASP A 214 13.86 -15.14 1.21
C ASP A 214 12.66 -16.04 0.86
N LYS A 215 11.57 -15.39 0.44
CA LYS A 215 10.56 -15.97 -0.45
C LYS A 215 10.46 -15.13 -1.71
#